data_AF-A0A3D5H704-F1
#
_entry.id   AF-A0A3D5H704-F1
#
_cell.length_a   1.000
_cell.length_b   1.000
_cell.length_c   1.000
_cell.angle_alpha   90.00
_cell.angle_beta   90.00
_cell.angle_gamma   90.00
#
_symmetry.space_group_name_H-M   'P 1'
#
loop_
_entity.id
_entity.type
_entity.pdbx_description
1 polymer ?
#
loop_
_entity_poly.entity_id
_entity_poly.type
_entity_poly.pdbx_seq_one_letter_code
_entity_poly.pdbx_strand_id
1 'polypeptide(L)' 'GCFRCHDGKHVSDEGKVLSRDCNTCHTILAQQFEQDTLRISLGGVDYQHPVDIGDAWKETNCSDCHNQQ' A
#
# COMPACT_ATOMS: atom_id res chain seq x y z
N GLY A 1 6.37 5.14 4.94
CA GLY A 1 4.98 4.64 4.85
C GLY A 1 4.46 4.94 3.47
N CYS A 2 3.78 3.98 2.83
CA CYS A 2 3.26 4.07 1.46
C CYS A 2 2.40 5.33 1.24
N PHE A 3 1.71 5.79 2.29
CA PHE A 3 0.87 6.98 2.26
C PHE A 3 1.58 8.29 2.60
N ARG A 4 2.91 8.37 2.49
CA ARG A 4 3.59 9.68 2.59
C ARG A 4 3.26 10.61 1.43
N CYS A 5 2.95 10.05 0.26
CA CYS A 5 2.58 10.80 -0.95
C CYS A 5 1.15 10.45 -1.41
N HIS A 6 0.67 9.23 -1.18
CA HIS A 6 -0.66 8.76 -1.58
C HIS A 6 -1.76 9.02 -0.54
N ASP A 7 -1.61 10.06 0.27
CA ASP A 7 -2.52 10.41 1.37
C ASP A 7 -3.83 11.12 0.93
N GLY A 8 -4.00 11.31 -0.38
CA GLY A 8 -5.13 12.06 -0.94
C GLY A 8 -5.02 13.59 -0.80
N LYS A 9 -3.93 14.11 -0.23
CA LYS A 9 -3.71 15.55 -0.03
C LYS A 9 -2.89 16.19 -1.16
N HIS A 10 -2.23 15.38 -1.97
CA HIS A 10 -1.48 15.81 -3.13
C HIS A 10 -2.42 15.86 -4.34
N VAL A 11 -3.01 17.04 -4.54
CA VAL A 11 -4.01 17.32 -5.59
C VAL A 11 -3.42 18.29 -6.61
N SER A 12 -3.53 18.00 -7.90
CA SER A 12 -3.19 18.96 -8.96
C SER A 12 -4.24 20.08 -9.07
N ASP A 13 -3.93 21.14 -9.80
CA ASP A 13 -4.87 22.25 -10.05
C ASP A 13 -6.15 21.78 -10.78
N GLU A 14 -6.07 20.68 -11.52
CA GLU A 14 -7.19 20.02 -12.20
C GLU A 14 -7.95 19.02 -11.32
N GLY A 15 -7.60 18.90 -10.04
CA GLY A 15 -8.27 18.00 -9.09
C GLY A 15 -7.77 16.55 -9.09
N LYS A 16 -6.70 16.23 -9.81
CA LYS A 16 -6.16 14.87 -9.85
C LYS A 16 -5.39 14.56 -8.57
N VAL A 17 -5.76 13.48 -7.90
CA VAL A 17 -5.04 12.92 -6.75
C VAL A 17 -4.06 11.84 -7.18
N LEU A 18 -2.97 11.68 -6.42
CA LEU A 18 -2.10 10.52 -6.58
C LEU A 18 -2.85 9.22 -6.25
N SER A 19 -2.91 8.30 -7.21
CA SER A 19 -3.54 6.98 -7.06
C SER A 19 -2.97 6.22 -5.87
N ARG A 20 -3.78 5.48 -5.11
CA ARG A 20 -3.31 4.63 -4.01
C ARG A 20 -2.73 3.29 -4.48
N ASP A 21 -2.70 3.09 -5.80
CA ASP A 21 -2.05 1.95 -6.43
C ASP A 21 -0.53 2.06 -6.34
N CYS A 22 0.04 1.22 -5.48
CA CYS A 22 1.48 1.15 -5.25
C CYS A 22 2.24 0.70 -6.51
N ASN A 23 1.61 -0.12 -7.36
CA ASN A 23 2.24 -0.70 -8.55
C ASN A 23 2.48 0.33 -9.66
N THR A 24 1.86 1.51 -9.55
CA THR A 24 2.14 2.64 -10.45
C THR A 24 3.59 3.11 -10.32
N CYS A 25 4.18 3.02 -9.13
CA CYS A 25 5.54 3.53 -8.86
C CYS A 25 6.50 2.47 -8.30
N HIS A 26 5.99 1.38 -7.72
CA HIS A 26 6.77 0.37 -7.04
C HIS A 26 6.50 -1.01 -7.63
N THR A 27 7.56 -1.73 -8.01
CA THR A 27 7.47 -3.17 -8.26
C THR A 27 7.88 -3.92 -7.00
N ILE A 28 6.91 -4.45 -6.26
CA ILE A 28 7.17 -5.25 -5.07
C ILE A 28 7.61 -6.64 -5.54
N LEU A 29 8.89 -6.97 -5.44
CA LEU A 29 9.41 -8.26 -5.92
C LEU A 29 9.12 -9.41 -4.96
N ALA A 30 9.09 -9.11 -3.66
CA ALA A 30 8.92 -10.08 -2.61
C ALA A 30 8.21 -9.49 -1.39
N GLN A 31 7.34 -10.29 -0.77
CA GLN A 31 6.70 -9.97 0.51
C GLN A 31 6.59 -11.25 1.35
N GLN A 32 6.95 -11.16 2.64
CA GLN A 32 6.84 -12.25 3.59
C GLN A 32 6.34 -11.69 4.93
N PHE A 33 5.44 -12.43 5.59
CA PHE A 33 5.01 -12.18 6.96
C PHE A 33 5.55 -13.27 7.88
N GLU A 34 5.62 -13.01 9.20
CA GLU A 34 6.21 -13.95 10.16
C GLU A 34 5.56 -15.34 10.13
N GLN A 35 4.26 -15.42 9.85
CA GLN A 35 3.46 -16.65 9.83
C GLN A 35 3.00 -17.04 8.42
N ASP A 36 3.64 -16.49 7.37
CA ASP A 36 3.24 -16.74 5.98
C ASP A 36 4.45 -17.15 5.12
N THR A 37 4.15 -17.79 4.00
CA THR A 37 5.12 -18.17 2.98
C THR A 37 5.64 -16.95 2.23
N LEU A 38 6.88 -17.02 1.75
CA LEU A 38 7.45 -15.99 0.89
C LEU A 38 6.67 -15.91 -0.41
N ARG A 39 6.06 -14.75 -0.67
CA ARG A 39 5.48 -14.40 -1.97
C ARG A 39 6.56 -13.71 -2.78
N ILE A 40 6.98 -14.29 -3.90
CA ILE A 40 8.05 -13.75 -4.76
C ILE A 40 7.69 -13.88 -6.23
N SER A 41 7.95 -12.82 -7.00
CA SER A 41 7.75 -12.78 -8.45
C SER A 41 8.66 -11.72 -9.07
N LEU A 42 9.37 -12.08 -10.13
CA LEU A 42 10.17 -11.13 -10.91
C LEU A 42 9.31 -10.10 -11.65
N GLY A 43 8.04 -10.44 -11.94
CA GLY A 43 7.06 -9.51 -12.50
C GLY A 43 6.39 -8.61 -11.46
N GLY A 44 6.75 -8.77 -10.18
CA GLY A 44 6.09 -8.10 -9.06
C GLY A 44 4.94 -8.92 -8.45
N VAL A 45 4.60 -8.58 -7.21
CA VAL A 45 3.44 -9.07 -6.46
C VAL A 45 2.64 -7.89 -5.95
N ASP A 46 1.33 -8.08 -5.80
CA ASP A 46 0.50 -7.09 -5.11
C ASP A 46 0.80 -7.10 -3.62
N TYR A 47 0.86 -5.90 -3.05
CA TYR A 47 0.92 -5.72 -1.61
C TYR A 47 -0.28 -6.42 -0.95
N GLN A 48 0.01 -7.18 0.10
CA GLN A 48 -1.00 -7.74 1.00
C GLN A 48 -0.78 -7.18 2.41
N HIS A 49 -1.87 -7.02 3.16
CA HIS A 49 -1.79 -6.71 4.58
C HIS A 49 -1.60 -8.02 5.38
N PRO A 50 -0.78 -8.04 6.46
CA PRO A 50 -0.47 -9.28 7.19
C PRO A 50 -1.68 -9.99 7.82
N VAL A 51 -2.76 -9.25 8.06
CA VAL A 51 -4.04 -9.78 8.55
C VAL A 51 -5.16 -9.39 7.59
N ASP A 52 -6.18 -10.25 7.50
CA ASP A 52 -7.34 -9.99 6.65
C ASP A 52 -8.14 -8.79 7.17
N ILE A 53 -8.12 -7.72 6.38
CA ILE A 53 -8.87 -6.48 6.58
C ILE A 53 -9.66 -6.12 5.33
N GLY A 54 -9.91 -7.09 4.44
CA GLY A 54 -10.46 -6.86 3.11
C GLY A 54 -9.63 -5.85 2.33
N ASP A 55 -10.31 -4.91 1.67
CA ASP A 55 -9.68 -3.86 0.86
C ASP A 55 -9.30 -2.60 1.63
N ALA A 56 -9.39 -2.60 2.97
CA ALA A 56 -9.11 -1.41 3.78
C ALA A 56 -7.70 -0.84 3.57
N TRP A 57 -6.71 -1.70 3.26
CA TRP A 57 -5.35 -1.25 2.95
C TRP A 57 -5.24 -0.44 1.65
N LYS A 58 -6.19 -0.59 0.72
CA LYS A 58 -6.24 0.17 -0.54
C LYS A 58 -6.88 1.54 -0.33
N GLU A 59 -7.87 1.63 0.57
CA GLU A 59 -8.72 2.81 0.73
C GLU A 59 -8.29 3.71 1.91
N THR A 60 -7.68 3.15 2.95
CA THR A 60 -7.40 3.85 4.22
C THR A 60 -5.89 3.93 4.50
N ASN A 61 -5.42 5.00 5.14
CA ASN A 61 -4.00 5.16 5.41
C ASN A 61 -3.56 4.16 6.48
N CYS A 62 -2.38 3.53 6.32
CA CYS A 62 -1.83 2.61 7.32
C CYS A 62 -1.82 3.23 8.72
N SER A 63 -1.51 4.53 8.81
CA SER A 63 -1.44 5.29 10.07
C SER A 63 -2.77 5.38 10.79
N ASP A 64 -3.91 5.23 10.12
CA ASP A 64 -5.20 5.36 10.77
C ASP A 64 -5.46 4.16 11.71
N CYS A 65 -4.78 3.02 11.49
CA CYS A 65 -4.80 1.84 12.36
C CYS A 65 -3.46 1.61 13.08
N HIS A 66 -2.32 1.92 12.45
CA HIS A 66 -0.97 1.71 12.98
C HIS A 66 -0.37 3.02 13.51
N ASN A 67 -1.02 3.65 14.50
CA ASN A 67 -0.57 4.90 15.13
C ASN A 67 -0.04 4.73 16.56
N GLN A 68 0.71 3.67 16.86
CA GLN A 68 1.25 3.42 18.21
C GLN A 68 1.75 4.73 18.85
N GLN A 69 0.97 5.22 19.81
CA GLN A 69 1.32 6.33 20.70
C GLN A 69 2.32 5.81 21.72
#